data_AF-A0A6G1SI05-F1
#
_entry.id   AF-A0A6G1SI05-F1
#
_cell.length_a   1.000
_cell.length_b   1.000
_cell.length_c   1.000
_cell.angle_alpha   90.00
_cell.angle_beta   90.00
_cell.angle_gamma   90.00
#
_symmetry.space_group_name_H-M   'P 1'
#
loop_
_entity.id
_entity.type
_entity.pdbx_description
1 polymer ?
#
loop_
_entity_poly.entity_id
_entity_poly.type
_entity_poly.pdbx_seq_one_letter_code
_entity_poly.pdbx_strand_id
1 'polypeptide(L)'
;FKYDKIPQIWNGHNIQDFIDPEILEKLEKLEQEEELRIQSGMYAIPKIEMDETMKEIRQLAKQIRYKKGVMQVERRVQKSSTKPVMPRTTTARARERSVSRLRDEFEQLGVDMSETDDAHFTQTRGRARSLNRPLLKRSRSSQSGDGRDRSRSTSKGRSLSLAPTKRLRLDTEGRA
;
A
#
# COMPACT_ATOMS: atom_id res chain seq x y z
N PHE A 1 64.28 28.99 -25.21
CA PHE A 1 64.19 28.96 -23.74
C PHE A 1 64.18 30.31 -23.03
N LYS A 2 64.85 31.39 -23.49
CA LYS A 2 64.91 32.64 -22.69
C LYS A 2 63.56 33.39 -22.52
N TYR A 3 62.57 33.14 -23.38
CA TYR A 3 61.23 33.74 -23.31
C TYR A 3 60.11 32.70 -23.17
N ASP A 4 60.46 31.46 -22.83
CA ASP A 4 59.48 30.36 -22.72
C ASP A 4 58.67 30.56 -21.43
N LYS A 5 57.35 30.43 -21.51
CA LYS A 5 56.45 30.63 -20.36
C LYS A 5 56.39 29.35 -19.52
N ILE A 6 56.84 29.42 -18.26
CA ILE A 6 56.83 28.28 -17.34
C ILE A 6 55.46 28.21 -16.64
N PRO A 7 54.75 27.07 -16.69
CA PRO A 7 53.51 26.90 -15.94
C PRO A 7 53.79 26.84 -14.43
N GLN A 8 52.87 27.38 -13.62
CA GLN A 8 53.00 27.38 -12.15
C GLN A 8 52.11 26.34 -11.47
N ILE A 9 50.88 26.11 -11.97
CA ILE A 9 49.90 25.24 -11.32
C ILE A 9 49.35 24.24 -12.34
N TRP A 10 49.22 22.98 -11.93
CA TRP A 10 48.60 21.90 -12.71
C TRP A 10 47.69 21.04 -11.82
N ASN A 11 46.43 20.84 -12.23
CA ASN A 11 45.45 20.05 -11.47
C ASN A 11 45.38 20.39 -9.96
N GLY A 12 45.52 21.68 -9.62
CA GLY A 12 45.50 22.14 -8.23
C GLY A 12 46.81 21.96 -7.44
N HIS A 13 47.88 21.48 -8.08
CA HIS A 13 49.19 21.28 -7.48
C HIS A 13 50.21 22.27 -8.05
N ASN A 14 51.13 22.76 -7.22
CA ASN A 14 52.20 23.67 -7.64
C ASN A 14 53.33 22.86 -8.29
N ILE A 15 53.77 23.28 -9.48
CA ILE A 15 54.78 22.57 -10.26
C ILE A 15 56.17 22.70 -9.63
N GLN A 16 56.45 23.81 -8.92
CA GLN A 16 57.76 24.06 -8.31
C GLN A 16 58.16 22.98 -7.27
N ASP A 17 57.16 22.38 -6.61
CA ASP A 17 57.38 21.35 -5.59
C ASP A 17 57.84 20.01 -6.21
N PHE A 18 57.72 19.85 -7.52
CA PHE A 18 58.08 18.64 -8.27
C PHE A 18 59.27 18.86 -9.22
N ILE A 19 60.08 19.91 -9.03
CA ILE A 19 61.29 20.15 -9.84
C ILE A 19 62.51 19.60 -9.10
N ASP A 20 62.99 18.42 -9.50
CA ASP A 20 64.16 17.73 -8.92
C ASP A 20 65.00 17.09 -10.05
N PRO A 21 66.34 17.25 -10.06
CA PRO A 21 67.21 16.57 -11.03
C PRO A 21 67.09 15.04 -11.03
N GLU A 22 66.75 14.42 -9.89
CA GLU A 22 66.63 12.96 -9.74
C GLU A 22 65.18 12.45 -9.89
N ILE A 23 64.25 13.29 -10.37
CA ILE A 23 62.83 12.93 -10.41
C ILE A 23 62.53 11.69 -11.26
N LEU A 24 63.31 11.48 -12.33
CA LEU A 24 63.15 10.33 -13.21
C LEU A 24 63.55 9.02 -12.51
N GLU A 25 64.64 9.01 -11.75
CA GLU A 25 65.04 7.82 -10.97
C GLU A 25 64.04 7.48 -9.86
N LYS A 26 63.47 8.50 -9.22
CA LYS A 26 62.41 8.32 -8.21
C LYS A 26 61.13 7.79 -8.84
N LEU A 27 60.80 8.26 -10.05
CA LEU A 27 59.65 7.77 -10.81
C LEU A 27 59.83 6.30 -11.19
N GLU A 28 60.99 5.90 -11.71
CA GLU A 28 61.27 4.50 -12.06
C GLU A 28 61.15 3.56 -10.85
N LYS A 29 61.65 3.97 -9.68
CA LYS A 29 61.50 3.20 -8.42
C LYS A 29 60.03 3.06 -8.04
N LEU A 30 59.24 4.13 -8.14
CA LEU A 30 57.81 4.11 -7.86
C LEU A 30 57.03 3.23 -8.85
N GLU A 31 57.39 3.26 -10.13
CA GLU A 31 56.78 2.41 -11.16
C GLU A 31 57.06 0.93 -10.88
N GLN A 32 58.29 0.57 -10.53
CA GLN A 32 58.64 -0.80 -10.12
C GLN A 32 57.85 -1.25 -8.87
N GLU A 33 57.73 -0.39 -7.86
CA GLU A 33 56.91 -0.69 -6.67
C GLU A 33 55.43 -0.87 -7.03
N GLU A 34 54.89 -0.03 -7.90
CA GLU A 34 53.50 -0.11 -8.32
C GLU A 34 53.23 -1.36 -9.16
N GLU A 35 54.17 -1.75 -10.03
CA GLU A 35 54.10 -3.01 -10.76
C GLU A 35 54.02 -4.20 -9.79
N LEU A 36 54.81 -4.22 -8.71
CA LEU A 36 54.71 -5.24 -7.67
C LEU A 36 53.35 -5.22 -6.96
N ARG A 37 52.77 -4.04 -6.69
CA ARG A 37 51.42 -3.90 -6.10
C ARG A 37 50.33 -4.40 -7.05
N ILE A 38 50.48 -4.15 -8.35
CA ILE A 38 49.55 -4.64 -9.38
C ILE A 38 49.66 -6.15 -9.51
N GLN A 39 50.88 -6.70 -9.59
CA GLN A 39 51.14 -8.13 -9.70
C GLN A 39 50.65 -8.91 -8.47
N SER A 40 50.82 -8.34 -7.27
CA SER A 40 50.25 -8.90 -6.03
C SER A 40 48.72 -8.81 -5.94
N GLY A 41 48.07 -8.13 -6.89
CA GLY A 41 46.61 -8.03 -6.96
C GLY A 41 45.99 -7.00 -6.02
N MET A 42 46.77 -6.04 -5.50
CA MET A 42 46.28 -5.00 -4.56
C MET A 42 45.07 -4.23 -5.09
N TYR A 43 45.05 -3.98 -6.40
CA TYR A 43 43.96 -3.26 -7.08
C TYR A 43 42.95 -4.18 -7.77
N ALA A 44 43.08 -5.50 -7.62
CA ALA A 44 42.12 -6.44 -8.16
C ALA A 44 40.83 -6.37 -7.33
N ILE A 45 39.76 -5.86 -7.92
CA ILE A 45 38.43 -5.92 -7.30
C ILE A 45 38.03 -7.40 -7.27
N PRO A 46 37.83 -8.01 -6.07
CA PRO A 46 37.46 -9.41 -5.99
C PRO A 46 36.13 -9.61 -6.69
N LYS A 47 36.13 -10.42 -7.77
CA LYS A 47 34.91 -10.82 -8.44
C LYS A 47 34.19 -11.82 -7.54
N ILE A 48 33.11 -11.37 -6.91
CA ILE A 48 32.21 -12.28 -6.20
C ILE A 48 31.43 -13.04 -7.26
N GLU A 49 31.83 -14.29 -7.51
CA GLU A 49 31.07 -15.19 -8.36
C GLU A 49 29.71 -15.41 -7.70
N MET A 50 28.65 -15.07 -8.45
CA MET A 50 27.28 -15.17 -7.96
C MET A 50 26.69 -16.45 -8.51
N ASP A 51 26.55 -17.45 -7.64
CA ASP A 51 25.85 -18.69 -7.94
C ASP A 51 24.42 -18.41 -8.45
N GLU A 52 23.89 -19.32 -9.24
CA GLU A 52 22.53 -19.23 -9.78
C GLU A 52 21.50 -19.08 -8.66
N THR A 53 21.65 -19.85 -7.59
CA THR A 53 20.82 -19.79 -6.37
C THR A 53 20.86 -18.40 -5.73
N MET A 54 22.03 -17.76 -5.67
CA MET A 54 22.19 -16.43 -5.08
C MET A 54 21.56 -15.35 -5.96
N LYS A 55 21.59 -15.51 -7.29
CA LYS A 55 20.88 -14.63 -8.23
C LYS A 55 19.37 -14.74 -8.03
N GLU A 56 18.83 -15.95 -7.90
CA GLU A 56 17.41 -16.20 -7.62
C GLU A 56 16.99 -15.58 -6.28
N ILE A 57 17.74 -15.80 -5.21
CA ILE A 57 17.48 -15.20 -3.89
C ILE A 57 17.44 -13.68 -3.98
N ARG A 58 18.37 -13.06 -4.72
CA ARG A 58 18.39 -11.60 -4.92
C ARG A 58 17.18 -11.12 -5.71
N GLN A 59 16.77 -11.83 -6.75
CA GLN A 59 15.58 -11.49 -7.54
C GLN A 59 14.30 -11.60 -6.70
N LEU A 60 14.14 -12.70 -5.98
CA LEU A 60 13.01 -12.92 -5.08
C LEU A 60 12.96 -11.86 -3.98
N ALA A 61 14.10 -11.53 -3.37
CA ALA A 61 14.20 -10.48 -2.36
C ALA A 61 13.79 -9.11 -2.91
N LYS A 62 14.12 -8.78 -4.17
CA LYS A 62 13.66 -7.55 -4.82
C LYS A 62 12.15 -7.54 -5.00
N GLN A 63 11.55 -8.64 -5.44
CA GLN A 63 10.10 -8.78 -5.58
C GLN A 63 9.39 -8.60 -4.23
N ILE A 64 9.89 -9.24 -3.17
CA ILE A 64 9.35 -9.12 -1.81
C ILE A 64 9.42 -7.67 -1.32
N ARG A 65 10.56 -6.99 -1.48
CA ARG A 65 10.73 -5.59 -1.07
C ARG A 65 9.79 -4.67 -1.83
N TYR A 66 9.64 -4.89 -3.13
CA TYR A 66 8.71 -4.12 -3.97
C TYR A 66 7.26 -4.31 -3.50
N LYS A 67 6.78 -5.56 -3.38
CA LYS A 67 5.42 -5.84 -2.92
C LYS A 67 5.16 -5.28 -1.52
N LYS A 68 6.12 -5.41 -0.60
CA LYS A 68 6.05 -4.81 0.75
C LYS A 68 5.94 -3.28 0.68
N GLY A 69 6.67 -2.62 -0.23
CA GLY A 69 6.59 -1.18 -0.47
C GLY A 69 5.19 -0.78 -0.95
N VAL A 70 4.65 -1.47 -1.96
CA VAL A 70 3.29 -1.24 -2.47
C VAL A 70 2.25 -1.35 -1.34
N MET A 71 2.30 -2.42 -0.55
CA MET A 71 1.37 -2.61 0.59
C MET A 71 1.47 -1.50 1.65
N GLN A 72 2.66 -0.96 1.88
CA GLN A 72 2.85 0.17 2.80
C GLN A 72 2.24 1.46 2.24
N VAL A 73 2.44 1.71 0.94
CA VAL A 73 1.85 2.87 0.26
C VAL A 73 0.33 2.78 0.26
N GLU A 74 -0.24 1.63 -0.11
CA GLU A 74 -1.69 1.37 -0.06
C GLU A 74 -2.25 1.61 1.34
N ARG A 75 -1.59 1.08 2.38
CA ARG A 75 -1.98 1.31 3.78
C ARG A 75 -1.94 2.78 4.14
N ARG A 76 -0.91 3.52 3.70
CA ARG A 76 -0.78 4.96 3.95
C ARG A 76 -1.90 5.73 3.26
N VAL A 77 -2.21 5.39 2.01
CA VAL A 77 -3.33 5.98 1.27
C VAL A 77 -4.66 5.71 1.97
N GLN A 78 -4.92 4.47 2.39
CA GLN A 78 -6.14 4.12 3.14
C GLN A 78 -6.27 4.90 4.45
N LYS A 79 -5.16 5.15 5.16
CA LYS A 79 -5.12 5.90 6.42
C LYS A 79 -5.01 7.43 6.24
N SER A 80 -4.75 7.92 5.04
CA SER A 80 -4.56 9.36 4.77
C SER A 80 -5.82 10.18 5.04
N SER A 81 -6.99 9.54 4.97
CA SER A 81 -8.27 10.17 5.26
C SER A 81 -8.52 10.27 6.77
N THR A 82 -8.79 11.48 7.26
CA THR A 82 -9.23 11.75 8.64
C THR A 82 -10.63 11.20 8.96
N LYS A 83 -11.41 10.83 7.93
CA LYS A 83 -12.77 10.26 8.11
C LYS A 83 -12.69 8.85 8.73
N PRO A 84 -13.69 8.44 9.53
CA PRO A 84 -13.73 7.09 10.09
C PRO A 84 -13.75 6.02 8.99
N VAL A 85 -13.09 4.89 9.25
CA VAL A 85 -13.04 3.76 8.30
C VAL A 85 -14.43 3.12 8.19
N MET A 86 -15.03 3.17 7.00
CA MET A 86 -16.33 2.54 6.75
C MET A 86 -16.23 1.00 6.87
N PRO A 87 -17.20 0.33 7.52
CA PRO A 87 -17.20 -1.12 7.61
C PRO A 87 -17.38 -1.78 6.24
N ARG A 88 -16.77 -2.95 6.05
CA ARG A 88 -16.79 -3.73 4.79
C ARG A 88 -18.20 -4.17 4.36
N THR A 89 -19.15 -4.24 5.29
CA THR A 89 -20.56 -4.64 5.05
C THR A 89 -21.43 -3.52 4.46
N THR A 90 -20.92 -2.29 4.39
CA THR A 90 -21.69 -1.14 3.90
C THR A 90 -21.91 -1.18 2.38
N THR A 91 -23.00 -0.57 1.91
CA THR A 91 -23.32 -0.47 0.49
C THR A 91 -22.29 0.33 -0.30
N ALA A 92 -21.64 1.32 0.32
CA ALA A 92 -20.57 2.11 -0.30
C ALA A 92 -19.36 1.26 -0.69
N ARG A 93 -19.02 0.25 0.13
CA ARG A 93 -17.93 -0.71 -0.14
C ARG A 93 -18.37 -1.94 -0.94
N ALA A 94 -19.63 -2.01 -1.35
CA ALA A 94 -20.13 -3.15 -2.11
C ALA A 94 -19.42 -3.33 -3.47
N ARG A 95 -18.88 -2.26 -4.04
CA ARG A 95 -18.09 -2.28 -5.28
C ARG A 95 -16.72 -2.92 -5.10
N GLU A 96 -16.09 -2.75 -3.94
CA GLU A 96 -14.77 -3.32 -3.62
C GLU A 96 -14.82 -4.84 -3.45
N ARG A 97 -16.00 -5.41 -3.15
CA ARG A 97 -16.24 -6.84 -2.91
C ARG A 97 -16.87 -7.56 -4.11
N SER A 98 -16.59 -7.12 -5.33
CA SER A 98 -17.08 -7.78 -6.55
C SER A 98 -16.54 -9.21 -6.66
N VAL A 99 -17.35 -10.13 -7.18
CA VAL A 99 -16.98 -11.54 -7.41
C VAL A 99 -15.78 -11.66 -8.35
N SER A 100 -15.72 -10.84 -9.41
CA SER A 100 -14.57 -10.79 -10.34
C SER A 100 -13.26 -10.52 -9.60
N ARG A 101 -13.18 -9.40 -8.87
CA ARG A 101 -12.00 -9.04 -8.09
C ARG A 101 -11.58 -10.11 -7.09
N LEU A 102 -12.54 -10.81 -6.47
CA LEU A 102 -12.23 -11.92 -5.58
C LEU A 102 -11.55 -13.05 -6.36
N ARG A 103 -12.09 -13.46 -7.52
CA ARG A 103 -11.48 -14.48 -8.37
C ARG A 103 -10.06 -14.09 -8.79
N ASP A 104 -9.88 -12.87 -9.29
CA ASP A 104 -8.58 -12.37 -9.72
C ASP A 104 -7.53 -12.39 -8.59
N GLU A 105 -7.90 -11.96 -7.38
CA GLU A 105 -7.00 -11.95 -6.22
C GLU A 105 -6.62 -13.37 -5.74
N PHE A 106 -7.55 -14.34 -5.81
CA PHE A 106 -7.31 -15.73 -5.40
C PHE A 106 -6.54 -16.52 -6.46
N GLU A 107 -6.82 -16.31 -7.74
CA GLU A 107 -6.06 -16.89 -8.85
C GLU A 107 -4.62 -16.38 -8.87
N GLN A 108 -4.42 -15.08 -8.59
CA GLN A 108 -3.06 -14.53 -8.43
C GLN A 108 -2.28 -15.19 -7.27
N LEU A 109 -2.97 -15.69 -6.25
CA LEU A 109 -2.37 -16.45 -5.15
C LEU A 109 -2.19 -17.94 -5.48
N GLY A 110 -2.62 -18.40 -6.66
CA GLY A 110 -2.49 -19.76 -7.14
C GLY A 110 -3.65 -20.69 -6.79
N VAL A 111 -4.82 -20.15 -6.43
CA VAL A 111 -6.05 -20.93 -6.19
C VAL A 111 -6.83 -21.04 -7.50
N ASP A 112 -7.19 -22.26 -7.90
CA ASP A 112 -8.09 -22.48 -9.04
C ASP A 112 -9.53 -22.14 -8.64
N MET A 113 -10.13 -21.19 -9.35
CA MET A 113 -11.48 -20.68 -9.08
C MET A 113 -12.47 -21.00 -10.21
N SER A 114 -12.10 -21.87 -11.16
CA SER A 114 -12.91 -22.20 -12.33
C SER A 114 -14.24 -22.89 -12.01
N GLU A 115 -14.29 -23.79 -11.02
CA GLU A 115 -15.50 -24.55 -10.65
C GLU A 115 -16.37 -23.86 -9.57
N THR A 116 -16.22 -22.56 -9.37
CA THR A 116 -16.83 -21.86 -8.22
C THR A 116 -18.19 -21.21 -8.50
N ASP A 117 -18.87 -21.57 -9.59
CA ASP A 117 -20.10 -20.90 -10.02
C ASP A 117 -21.28 -21.06 -9.05
N ASP A 118 -21.37 -22.21 -8.36
CA ASP A 118 -22.41 -22.48 -7.35
C ASP A 118 -22.05 -21.99 -5.93
N ALA A 119 -20.86 -21.43 -5.74
CA ALA A 119 -20.36 -21.07 -4.42
C ALA A 119 -21.16 -19.92 -3.78
N HIS A 120 -21.23 -19.89 -2.44
CA HIS A 120 -22.02 -18.87 -1.72
C HIS A 120 -21.60 -17.41 -1.99
N PHE A 121 -20.38 -17.17 -2.47
CA PHE A 121 -19.92 -15.82 -2.79
C PHE A 121 -20.38 -15.32 -4.17
N THR A 122 -20.76 -16.22 -5.10
CA THR A 122 -21.36 -15.88 -6.40
C THR A 122 -22.85 -15.61 -6.28
N GLN A 123 -23.49 -16.20 -5.26
CA GLN A 123 -24.88 -15.99 -4.90
C GLN A 123 -25.08 -14.58 -4.33
N THR A 124 -25.09 -13.57 -5.20
CA THR A 124 -25.42 -12.21 -4.81
C THR A 124 -26.88 -12.18 -4.37
N ARG A 125 -27.13 -12.06 -3.05
CA ARG A 125 -28.48 -11.82 -2.53
C ARG A 125 -29.03 -10.56 -3.20
N GLY A 126 -29.89 -10.75 -4.20
CA GLY A 126 -30.66 -9.70 -4.82
C GLY A 126 -31.32 -8.88 -3.72
N ARG A 127 -31.07 -7.58 -3.71
CA ARG A 127 -31.64 -6.66 -2.74
C ARG A 127 -33.17 -6.84 -2.81
N ALA A 128 -33.80 -7.40 -1.78
CA ALA A 128 -35.23 -7.67 -1.70
C ALA A 128 -36.15 -6.43 -1.92
N ARG A 129 -35.58 -5.26 -2.19
CA ARG A 129 -36.30 -4.01 -2.52
C ARG A 129 -36.46 -3.75 -4.01
N SER A 130 -35.82 -4.52 -4.91
CA SER A 130 -35.96 -4.34 -6.36
C SER A 130 -36.75 -5.45 -7.06
N LEU A 131 -37.19 -6.47 -6.33
CA LEU A 131 -38.22 -7.40 -6.82
C LEU A 131 -39.59 -6.79 -6.51
N ASN A 132 -39.96 -5.86 -7.38
CA ASN A 132 -41.30 -5.33 -7.67
C ASN A 132 -42.44 -5.98 -6.86
N ARG A 133 -42.68 -5.49 -5.64
CA ARG A 133 -44.03 -5.49 -5.09
C ARG A 133 -44.66 -4.19 -5.59
N PRO A 134 -45.60 -4.20 -6.55
CA PRO A 134 -46.26 -2.97 -6.96
C PRO A 134 -46.88 -2.34 -5.70
N LEU A 135 -46.57 -1.07 -5.45
CA LEU A 135 -47.25 -0.29 -4.43
C LEU A 135 -48.74 -0.35 -4.77
N LEU A 136 -49.53 -1.11 -3.99
CA LEU A 136 -50.99 -0.99 -4.04
C LEU A 136 -51.31 0.46 -3.64
N LYS A 137 -51.59 1.31 -4.64
CA LYS A 137 -52.26 2.58 -4.43
C LYS A 137 -53.62 2.24 -3.83
N ARG A 138 -53.75 2.38 -2.51
CA ARG A 138 -55.06 2.42 -1.84
C ARG A 138 -55.79 3.64 -2.40
N SER A 139 -56.77 3.40 -3.26
CA SER A 139 -57.73 4.42 -3.65
C SER A 139 -58.43 4.90 -2.37
N ARG A 140 -58.35 6.20 -2.10
CA ARG A 140 -59.23 6.83 -1.11
C ARG A 140 -60.58 6.95 -1.80
N SER A 141 -61.57 6.18 -1.34
CA SER A 141 -62.97 6.41 -1.68
C SER A 141 -63.34 7.83 -1.27
N SER A 142 -63.77 8.63 -2.23
CA SER A 142 -64.36 9.95 -2.02
C SER A 142 -65.75 9.76 -1.41
N GLN A 143 -65.85 9.84 -0.08
CA GLN A 143 -67.12 10.06 0.57
C GLN A 143 -67.20 11.55 0.91
N SER A 144 -68.15 12.19 0.24
CA SER A 144 -68.58 13.58 0.42
C SER A 144 -68.70 13.96 1.90
N GLY A 145 -67.94 14.96 2.31
CA GLY A 145 -67.97 15.54 3.64
C GLY A 145 -67.28 16.90 3.62
N ASP A 146 -68.12 17.93 3.63
CA ASP A 146 -67.80 19.35 3.81
C ASP A 146 -66.81 19.61 4.96
N GLY A 147 -65.95 20.62 4.80
CA GLY A 147 -65.31 21.29 5.94
C GLY A 147 -63.79 21.22 6.07
N ARG A 148 -63.16 22.34 5.65
CA ARG A 148 -61.94 22.99 6.20
C ARG A 148 -60.58 22.34 5.91
N ASP A 149 -59.89 23.01 4.99
CA ASP A 149 -58.45 22.98 4.76
C ASP A 149 -57.68 23.13 6.09
N ARG A 150 -56.99 22.06 6.48
CA ARG A 150 -55.99 22.05 7.55
C ARG A 150 -54.75 21.39 6.99
N SER A 151 -53.84 22.22 6.52
CA SER A 151 -52.46 21.89 6.18
C SER A 151 -51.77 21.29 7.41
N ARG A 152 -51.82 19.97 7.55
CA ARG A 152 -51.03 19.23 8.55
C ARG A 152 -49.67 18.92 7.93
N SER A 153 -48.70 19.76 8.28
CA SER A 153 -47.27 19.50 8.15
C SER A 153 -46.93 18.16 8.82
N THR A 154 -46.46 17.18 8.04
CA THR A 154 -45.94 15.92 8.59
C THR A 154 -44.52 16.17 9.11
N SER A 155 -44.41 16.88 10.25
CA SER A 155 -43.17 16.91 11.02
C SER A 155 -42.94 15.50 11.57
N LYS A 156 -41.92 14.85 11.03
CA LYS A 156 -41.38 13.55 11.44
C LYS A 156 -41.10 13.60 12.95
N GLY A 157 -41.97 12.98 13.75
CA GLY A 157 -41.77 12.86 15.19
C GLY A 157 -40.49 12.08 15.46
N ARG A 158 -39.53 12.74 16.14
CA ARG A 158 -38.37 12.10 16.76
C ARG A 158 -38.89 11.04 17.73
N SER A 159 -38.50 9.78 17.51
CA SER A 159 -38.73 8.70 18.46
C SER A 159 -38.05 9.02 19.79
N LEU A 160 -38.84 9.13 20.86
CA LEU A 160 -38.36 9.16 22.24
C LEU A 160 -37.67 7.82 22.53
N SER A 161 -36.37 7.83 22.78
CA SER A 161 -35.63 6.68 23.27
C SER A 161 -36.00 6.44 24.74
N LEU A 162 -36.68 5.32 25.03
CA LEU A 162 -36.79 4.83 26.41
C LEU A 162 -35.39 4.38 26.88
N ALA A 163 -34.93 4.94 27.99
CA ALA A 163 -33.69 4.52 28.65
C ALA A 163 -33.82 3.07 29.18
N PRO A 164 -32.75 2.26 29.18
CA PRO A 164 -32.82 0.90 29.68
C PRO A 164 -32.98 0.91 31.20
N THR A 165 -34.00 0.22 31.71
CA THR A 165 -34.18 -0.01 33.14
C THR A 165 -33.08 -0.92 33.66
N LYS A 166 -32.34 -0.45 34.67
CA LYS A 166 -31.36 -1.28 35.40
C LYS A 166 -32.12 -2.43 36.06
N ARG A 167 -31.82 -3.68 35.68
CA ARG A 167 -32.25 -4.86 36.45
C ARG A 167 -31.52 -4.84 37.79
N LEU A 168 -32.27 -4.67 38.87
CA LEU A 168 -31.79 -4.93 40.23
C LEU A 168 -31.43 -6.42 40.31
N ARG A 169 -30.17 -6.74 40.61
CA ARG A 169 -29.77 -8.08 41.06
C ARG A 169 -30.38 -8.25 42.45
N LEU A 170 -31.24 -9.26 42.60
CA LEU A 170 -31.64 -9.75 43.91
C LEU A 170 -30.53 -10.70 44.35
N ASP A 171 -29.78 -10.28 45.36
CA ASP A 171 -28.83 -11.12 46.06
C ASP A 171 -29.63 -12.17 46.84
N THR A 172 -29.48 -13.44 46.47
CA THR A 172 -30.03 -14.55 47.25
C THR A 172 -29.10 -14.79 48.44
N GLU A 173 -29.46 -14.21 49.59
CA GLU A 173 -28.89 -14.60 50.88
C GLU A 173 -29.22 -16.06 51.19
N GLY A 174 -28.25 -16.71 51.85
CA GLY A 174 -28.21 -18.14 52.07
C GLY A 174 -29.35 -18.70 52.91
N ARG A 175 -29.57 -20.00 52.72
CA ARG A 175 -30.24 -20.85 53.69
C ARG A 175 -29.45 -22.15 53.80
N ALA A 176 -29.29 -22.56 55.06
CA ALA A 176 -28.54 -23.69 55.59
C ALA A 176 -28.69 -25.01 54.84
#